data_AF-A0A382VFH4-F1
#
_entry.id   AF-A0A382VFH4-F1
#
_cell.length_a   1.000
_cell.length_b   1.000
_cell.length_c   1.000
_cell.angle_alpha   90.00
_cell.angle_beta   90.00
_cell.angle_gamma   90.00
#
_symmetry.space_group_name_H-M   'P 1'
#
loop_
_entity.id
_entity.type
_entity.pdbx_description
1 polymer ?
#
loop_
_entity_poly.entity_id
_entity_poly.type
_entity_poly.pdbx_seq_one_letter_code
_entity_poly.pdbx_strand_id
1 'polypeptide(L)'
;AKEKKARRKEEAKKKAKEVKEKKARRKEEAKKEQEAMWKRWQEPPVECCKLLLDTNIIKDIWNIPQARDRLRNYLKKKPFWGIDPVLYLTLDRVIDEFIDERTRRSLDAEDQDYNDVCRNLSSLGTFQDFELETRSEYARRAEELFNKEKYIGNDGKIIALVDCYLLEYAIEYSCKLVTRDEGLINATKKEIRLRSGESESTEGTSPGVFKPWRT
;
A
#
# COMPACT_ATOMS: atom_id res chain seq x y z
N ALA A 1 1.37 23.15 65.03
CA ALA A 1 1.09 23.92 63.79
C ALA A 1 2.00 23.53 62.60
N LYS A 2 3.33 23.42 62.77
CA LYS A 2 4.28 23.09 61.68
C LYS A 2 4.03 21.71 61.04
N GLU A 3 3.73 20.69 61.83
CA GLU A 3 3.54 19.30 61.37
C GLU A 3 2.27 19.11 60.52
N LYS A 4 1.17 19.77 60.89
CA LYS A 4 -0.09 19.78 60.13
C LYS A 4 0.07 20.49 58.77
N LYS A 5 0.96 21.49 58.70
CA LYS A 5 1.30 22.23 57.47
C LYS A 5 2.21 21.40 56.55
N ALA A 6 3.13 20.62 57.13
CA ALA A 6 3.99 19.69 56.40
C ALA A 6 3.19 18.54 55.76
N ARG A 7 2.30 17.88 56.52
CA ARG A 7 1.41 16.83 55.99
C ARG A 7 0.53 17.31 54.83
N ARG A 8 -0.08 18.50 54.95
CA ARG A 8 -0.88 19.09 53.85
C ARG A 8 -0.05 19.37 52.59
N LYS A 9 1.22 19.78 52.74
CA LYS A 9 2.12 20.06 51.62
C LYS A 9 2.56 18.77 50.91
N GLU A 10 2.77 17.70 51.66
CA GLU A 10 3.12 16.38 51.12
C GLU A 10 1.94 15.72 50.40
N GLU A 11 0.75 15.80 50.99
CA GLU A 11 -0.48 15.28 50.38
C GLU A 11 -0.83 16.03 49.07
N ALA A 12 -0.63 17.35 49.04
CA ALA A 12 -0.78 18.16 47.84
C ALA A 12 0.24 17.77 46.74
N LYS A 13 1.51 17.50 47.12
CA LYS A 13 2.52 17.01 46.17
C LYS A 13 2.16 15.63 45.61
N LYS A 14 1.65 14.73 46.45
CA LYS A 14 1.25 13.38 46.03
C LYS A 14 0.08 13.44 45.05
N LYS A 15 -0.95 14.23 45.36
CA LYS A 15 -2.09 14.48 44.45
C LYS A 15 -1.63 15.13 43.14
N ALA A 16 -0.73 16.11 43.18
CA ALA A 16 -0.20 16.74 41.97
C ALA A 16 0.60 15.76 41.09
N LYS A 17 1.37 14.85 41.69
CA LYS A 17 2.10 13.81 40.96
C LYS A 17 1.15 12.81 40.30
N GLU A 18 0.14 12.35 41.04
CA GLU A 18 -0.88 11.41 40.55
C GLU A 18 -1.72 12.01 39.40
N VAL A 19 -2.05 13.30 39.48
CA VAL A 19 -2.75 14.02 38.40
C VAL A 19 -1.87 14.15 37.15
N LYS A 20 -0.57 14.45 37.31
CA LYS A 20 0.37 14.50 36.17
C LYS A 20 0.52 13.13 35.51
N GLU A 21 0.61 12.07 36.29
CA GLU A 21 0.77 10.70 35.80
C GLU A 21 -0.49 10.21 35.08
N LYS A 22 -1.68 10.46 35.65
CA LYS A 22 -2.97 10.20 34.97
C LYS A 22 -3.11 10.98 33.66
N LYS A 23 -2.65 12.24 33.62
CA LYS A 23 -2.70 13.06 32.41
C LYS A 23 -1.71 12.57 31.35
N ALA A 24 -0.52 12.12 31.75
CA ALA A 24 0.46 11.53 30.84
C ALA A 24 -0.05 10.23 30.23
N ARG A 25 -0.62 9.33 31.04
CA ARG A 25 -1.18 8.05 30.59
C ARG A 25 -2.33 8.22 29.60
N ARG A 26 -3.27 9.14 29.87
CA ARG A 26 -4.36 9.49 28.93
C ARG A 26 -3.84 10.05 27.61
N LYS A 27 -2.76 10.85 27.64
CA LYS A 27 -2.15 11.39 26.42
C LYS A 27 -1.49 10.29 25.60
N GLU A 28 -0.87 9.31 26.25
CA GLU A 28 -0.26 8.16 25.59
C GLU A 28 -1.31 7.20 25.01
N GLU A 29 -2.38 6.92 25.75
CA GLU A 29 -3.53 6.14 25.26
C GLU A 29 -4.20 6.81 24.06
N ALA A 30 -4.45 8.12 24.11
CA ALA A 30 -4.99 8.87 22.98
C ALA A 30 -4.05 8.87 21.76
N LYS A 31 -2.73 8.92 21.97
CA LYS A 31 -1.75 8.80 20.88
C LYS A 31 -1.77 7.40 20.27
N LYS A 32 -1.89 6.35 21.09
CA LYS A 32 -2.03 4.96 20.62
C LYS A 32 -3.33 4.74 19.85
N GLU A 33 -4.45 5.28 20.32
CA GLU A 33 -5.72 5.23 19.60
C GLU A 33 -5.64 5.98 18.27
N GLN A 34 -5.00 7.15 18.24
CA GLN A 34 -4.81 7.91 17.00
C GLN A 34 -3.89 7.17 16.02
N GLU A 35 -2.80 6.57 16.49
CA GLU A 35 -1.91 5.73 15.68
C GLU A 35 -2.63 4.47 15.18
N ALA A 36 -3.45 3.82 16.02
CA ALA A 36 -4.25 2.65 15.64
C ALA A 36 -5.32 3.01 14.61
N MET A 37 -5.96 4.18 14.77
CA MET A 37 -6.89 4.72 13.78
C MET A 37 -6.17 4.97 12.47
N TRP A 38 -5.04 5.69 12.48
CA TRP A 38 -4.23 5.98 11.29
C TRP A 38 -3.77 4.69 10.58
N LYS A 39 -3.29 3.69 11.31
CA LYS A 39 -2.96 2.37 10.76
C LYS A 39 -4.16 1.72 10.08
N ARG A 40 -5.35 1.80 10.67
CA ARG A 40 -6.58 1.26 10.09
C ARG A 40 -6.97 1.97 8.78
N TRP A 41 -6.63 3.24 8.61
CA TRP A 41 -6.82 3.97 7.34
C TRP A 41 -5.81 3.55 6.26
N GLN A 42 -4.67 2.99 6.67
CA GLN A 42 -3.62 2.48 5.78
C GLN A 42 -3.85 1.03 5.33
N GLU A 43 -4.82 0.35 5.96
CA GLU A 43 -5.20 -1.03 5.64
C GLU A 43 -6.40 -1.07 4.70
N PRO A 44 -6.31 -1.79 3.56
CA PRO A 44 -7.45 -1.92 2.66
C PRO A 44 -8.54 -2.83 3.25
N PRO A 45 -9.83 -2.53 3.03
CA PRO A 45 -10.97 -3.27 3.57
C PRO A 45 -10.90 -4.79 3.33
N VAL A 46 -11.18 -5.59 4.37
CA VAL A 46 -11.06 -7.05 4.32
C VAL A 46 -12.10 -7.72 3.41
N GLU A 47 -13.27 -7.11 3.22
CA GLU A 47 -14.45 -7.70 2.58
C GLU A 47 -14.48 -7.55 1.04
N CYS A 48 -13.38 -7.12 0.41
CA CYS A 48 -13.34 -6.82 -1.03
C CYS A 48 -12.15 -7.46 -1.74
N CYS A 49 -12.28 -7.70 -3.05
CA CYS A 49 -11.14 -8.08 -3.88
C CYS A 49 -10.27 -6.83 -4.14
N LYS A 50 -9.05 -6.83 -3.61
CA LYS A 50 -8.12 -5.69 -3.67
C LYS A 50 -7.21 -5.81 -4.89
N LEU A 51 -7.35 -4.93 -5.87
CA LEU A 51 -6.51 -4.87 -7.05
C LEU A 51 -5.47 -3.75 -6.89
N LEU A 52 -4.23 -4.14 -6.62
CA LEU A 52 -3.11 -3.21 -6.45
C LEU A 52 -2.51 -2.87 -7.83
N LEU A 53 -2.67 -1.64 -8.29
CA LEU A 53 -2.24 -1.18 -9.61
C LEU A 53 -0.79 -0.70 -9.60
N ASP A 54 0.00 -1.20 -10.55
CA ASP A 54 1.36 -0.76 -10.88
C ASP A 54 1.34 0.47 -11.82
N THR A 55 2.39 1.29 -11.79
CA THR A 55 2.70 2.40 -12.71
C THR A 55 2.46 2.03 -14.16
N ASN A 56 2.88 0.83 -14.61
CA ASN A 56 2.70 0.40 -15.99
C ASN A 56 1.24 0.14 -16.37
N ILE A 57 0.36 -0.15 -15.41
CA ILE A 57 -1.07 -0.31 -15.62
C ILE A 57 -1.77 1.05 -15.60
N ILE A 58 -1.36 1.96 -14.71
CA ILE A 58 -1.83 3.35 -14.71
C ILE A 58 -1.55 3.99 -16.07
N LYS A 59 -0.34 3.79 -16.63
CA LYS A 59 0.02 4.24 -17.99
C LYS A 59 -0.92 3.70 -19.07
N ASP A 60 -1.36 2.45 -18.96
CA ASP A 60 -2.28 1.86 -19.94
C ASP A 60 -3.67 2.47 -19.84
N ILE A 61 -4.21 2.55 -18.62
CA ILE A 61 -5.49 3.18 -18.33
C ILE A 61 -5.50 4.63 -18.83
N TRP A 62 -4.36 5.32 -18.70
CA TRP A 62 -4.21 6.69 -19.12
C TRP A 62 -4.15 6.85 -20.65
N ASN A 63 -3.27 6.09 -21.31
CA ASN A 63 -2.92 6.35 -22.71
C ASN A 63 -3.72 5.52 -23.72
N ILE A 64 -4.39 4.45 -23.29
CA ILE A 64 -5.14 3.56 -24.19
C ILE A 64 -6.63 3.71 -23.91
N PRO A 65 -7.41 4.31 -24.83
CA PRO A 65 -8.84 4.58 -24.60
C PRO A 65 -9.66 3.36 -24.16
N GLN A 66 -9.29 2.17 -24.63
CA GLN A 66 -9.98 0.91 -24.32
C GLN A 66 -9.42 0.14 -23.12
N ALA A 67 -8.35 0.60 -22.47
CA ALA A 67 -7.71 -0.18 -21.39
C ALA A 67 -8.65 -0.40 -20.20
N ARG A 68 -9.48 0.59 -19.86
CA ARG A 68 -10.46 0.48 -18.77
C ARG A 68 -11.47 -0.65 -19.01
N ASP A 69 -12.06 -0.69 -20.21
CA ASP A 69 -13.03 -1.73 -20.57
C ASP A 69 -12.39 -3.10 -20.67
N ARG A 70 -11.15 -3.18 -21.18
CA ARG A 70 -10.38 -4.42 -21.22
C ARG A 70 -10.07 -4.96 -19.82
N LEU A 71 -9.68 -4.08 -18.88
CA LEU A 71 -9.47 -4.46 -17.50
C LEU A 71 -10.77 -4.97 -16.86
N ARG A 72 -11.87 -4.24 -16.99
CA ARG A 72 -13.19 -4.68 -16.48
C ARG A 72 -13.63 -6.02 -17.06
N ASN A 73 -13.50 -6.20 -18.38
CA ASN A 73 -13.88 -7.45 -19.04
C ASN A 73 -12.99 -8.63 -18.63
N TYR A 74 -11.70 -8.38 -18.43
CA TYR A 74 -10.78 -9.39 -17.89
C TYR A 74 -11.21 -9.83 -16.49
N LEU A 75 -11.52 -8.87 -15.60
CA LEU A 75 -11.92 -9.16 -14.22
C LEU A 75 -13.23 -9.96 -14.15
N LYS A 76 -14.22 -9.64 -15.00
CA LYS A 76 -15.47 -10.41 -15.12
C LYS A 76 -15.26 -11.88 -15.49
N LYS A 77 -14.20 -12.18 -16.26
CA LYS A 77 -13.85 -13.56 -16.66
C LYS A 77 -13.02 -14.30 -15.61
N LYS A 78 -12.68 -13.67 -14.49
CA LYS A 78 -11.75 -14.20 -13.48
C LYS A 78 -12.45 -14.33 -12.12
N PRO A 79 -12.94 -15.53 -11.75
CA PRO A 79 -13.73 -15.71 -10.52
C PRO A 79 -12.97 -15.36 -9.23
N PHE A 80 -11.64 -15.36 -9.23
CA PHE A 80 -10.81 -15.02 -8.07
C PHE A 80 -10.34 -13.55 -8.02
N TRP A 81 -10.69 -12.74 -9.02
CA TRP A 81 -10.20 -11.36 -9.22
C TRP A 81 -11.34 -10.34 -9.37
N GLY A 82 -12.53 -10.81 -9.71
CA GLY A 82 -13.73 -10.00 -9.86
C GLY A 82 -14.83 -10.39 -8.89
N ILE A 83 -14.48 -10.83 -7.66
CA ILE A 83 -15.50 -10.99 -6.61
C ILE A 83 -15.92 -9.60 -6.20
N ASP A 84 -17.14 -9.22 -6.57
CA ASP A 84 -17.71 -7.96 -6.14
C ASP A 84 -17.93 -7.97 -4.62
N PRO A 85 -17.55 -6.89 -3.91
CA PRO A 85 -17.01 -5.64 -4.44
C PRO A 85 -15.50 -5.70 -4.77
N VAL A 86 -15.11 -5.08 -5.89
CA VAL A 86 -13.71 -4.84 -6.27
C VAL A 86 -13.25 -3.46 -5.77
N LEU A 87 -12.10 -3.41 -5.10
CA LEU A 87 -11.40 -2.18 -4.74
C LEU A 87 -10.16 -2.05 -5.62
N TYR A 88 -10.10 -0.98 -6.41
CA TYR A 88 -8.87 -0.56 -7.08
C TYR A 88 -8.03 0.24 -6.10
N LEU A 89 -6.74 -0.04 -6.00
CA LEU A 89 -5.87 0.73 -5.14
C LEU A 89 -4.45 0.82 -5.68
N THR A 90 -3.70 1.81 -5.22
CA THR A 90 -2.27 1.96 -5.50
C THR A 90 -1.58 2.69 -4.36
N LEU A 91 -0.24 2.68 -4.35
CA LEU A 91 0.54 3.50 -3.43
C LEU A 91 0.74 4.89 -4.04
N ASP A 92 0.76 5.93 -3.22
CA ASP A 92 1.08 7.30 -3.64
C ASP A 92 2.37 7.39 -4.47
N ARG A 93 3.41 6.64 -4.09
CA ARG A 93 4.68 6.57 -4.82
C ARG A 93 4.57 6.08 -6.25
N VAL A 94 3.56 5.28 -6.55
CA VAL A 94 3.29 4.77 -7.91
C VAL A 94 2.68 5.89 -8.76
N ILE A 95 1.83 6.72 -8.16
CA ILE A 95 1.26 7.90 -8.82
C ILE A 95 2.36 8.94 -9.05
N ASP A 96 3.19 9.20 -8.03
CA ASP A 96 4.35 10.09 -8.15
C ASP A 96 5.28 9.63 -9.27
N GLU A 97 5.62 8.34 -9.33
CA GLU A 97 6.48 7.76 -10.38
C GLU A 97 5.86 7.97 -11.78
N PHE A 98 4.55 7.72 -11.93
CA PHE A 98 3.84 7.97 -13.19
C PHE A 98 3.94 9.43 -13.65
N ILE A 99 3.71 10.39 -12.73
CA ILE A 99 3.77 11.82 -13.02
C ILE A 99 5.21 12.20 -13.40
N ASP A 100 6.18 11.82 -12.58
CA ASP A 100 7.61 12.09 -12.78
C ASP A 100 8.12 11.61 -14.14
N GLU A 101 7.77 10.37 -14.53
CA GLU A 101 8.17 9.81 -15.81
C GLU A 101 7.53 10.54 -17.00
N ARG A 102 6.29 11.03 -16.85
CA ARG A 102 5.59 11.77 -17.89
C ARG A 102 6.19 13.16 -18.06
N THR A 103 6.39 13.89 -16.97
CA THR A 103 7.00 15.23 -16.97
C THR A 103 8.42 15.21 -17.56
N ARG A 104 9.21 14.16 -17.29
CA ARG A 104 10.57 14.03 -17.87
C ARG A 104 10.59 13.70 -19.36
N ARG A 105 9.56 13.05 -19.91
CA ARG A 105 9.57 12.51 -21.30
C ARG A 105 8.94 13.43 -22.34
N SER A 106 8.17 14.44 -21.93
CA SER A 106 7.47 15.33 -22.86
C SER A 106 7.46 16.75 -22.32
N LEU A 107 8.25 17.62 -22.93
CA LEU A 107 8.26 19.06 -22.69
C LEU A 107 6.91 19.73 -22.98
N ASP A 108 6.04 19.04 -23.74
CA ASP A 108 4.69 19.49 -24.14
C ASP A 108 3.55 18.70 -23.48
N ALA A 109 3.82 17.84 -22.49
CA ALA A 109 2.72 17.23 -21.75
C ALA A 109 2.00 18.28 -20.93
N GLU A 110 0.67 18.30 -21.00
CA GLU A 110 -0.15 19.03 -20.04
C GLU A 110 0.29 18.65 -18.62
N ASP A 111 0.54 19.66 -17.79
CA ASP A 111 0.81 19.48 -16.36
C ASP A 111 -0.38 18.74 -15.75
N GLN A 112 -0.16 17.48 -15.37
CA GLN A 112 -1.16 16.66 -14.70
C GLN A 112 -0.75 16.51 -13.27
N ASP A 113 -1.67 16.85 -12.38
CA ASP A 113 -1.44 16.72 -10.96
C ASP A 113 -1.94 15.36 -10.44
N TYR A 114 -1.59 15.08 -9.18
CA TYR A 114 -2.00 13.88 -8.47
C TYR A 114 -3.53 13.67 -8.50
N ASN A 115 -4.31 14.75 -8.42
CA ASN A 115 -5.77 14.66 -8.40
C ASN A 115 -6.34 14.25 -9.76
N ASP A 116 -5.70 14.63 -10.87
CA ASP A 116 -6.07 14.16 -12.20
C ASP A 116 -5.90 12.65 -12.33
N VAL A 117 -4.79 12.12 -11.79
CA VAL A 117 -4.54 10.67 -11.75
C VAL A 117 -5.59 9.95 -10.93
N CYS A 118 -5.85 10.42 -9.70
CA CYS A 118 -6.86 9.82 -8.83
C CYS A 118 -8.28 9.89 -9.42
N ARG A 119 -8.66 11.00 -10.06
CA ARG A 119 -9.96 11.14 -10.75
C ARG A 119 -10.09 10.15 -11.90
N ASN A 120 -9.04 9.96 -12.68
CA ASN A 120 -9.02 8.97 -13.76
C ASN A 120 -9.19 7.54 -13.21
N LEU A 121 -8.42 7.17 -12.18
CA LEU A 121 -8.49 5.83 -11.60
C LEU A 121 -9.83 5.57 -10.90
N SER A 122 -10.42 6.58 -10.26
CA SER A 122 -11.78 6.50 -9.69
C SER A 122 -12.87 6.22 -10.74
N SER A 123 -12.60 6.50 -12.02
CA SER A 123 -13.55 6.14 -13.08
C SER A 123 -13.65 4.63 -13.33
N LEU A 124 -12.73 3.82 -12.80
CA LEU A 124 -12.76 2.35 -12.88
C LEU A 124 -13.81 1.74 -11.94
N GLY A 125 -14.05 2.37 -10.79
CA GLY A 125 -14.90 1.88 -9.70
C GLY A 125 -14.47 2.50 -8.38
N THR A 126 -14.70 1.81 -7.25
CA THR A 126 -14.16 2.23 -5.96
C THR A 126 -12.64 2.23 -6.03
N PHE A 127 -12.03 3.40 -5.86
CA PHE A 127 -10.59 3.60 -5.89
C PHE A 127 -10.09 4.20 -4.58
N GLN A 128 -8.92 3.77 -4.13
CA GLN A 128 -8.23 4.34 -2.96
C GLN A 128 -6.71 4.37 -3.18
N ASP A 129 -6.10 5.53 -2.99
CA ASP A 129 -4.65 5.66 -2.84
C ASP A 129 -4.23 5.48 -1.38
N PHE A 130 -3.04 4.95 -1.18
CA PHE A 130 -2.44 4.75 0.14
C PHE A 130 -1.07 5.43 0.20
N GLU A 131 -0.89 6.28 1.20
CA GLU A 131 0.41 6.90 1.48
C GLU A 131 1.40 5.82 1.93
N LEU A 132 2.59 5.81 1.34
CA LEU A 132 3.67 4.91 1.78
C LEU A 132 4.10 5.26 3.21
N GLU A 133 3.66 4.47 4.19
CA GLU A 133 4.16 4.55 5.56
C GLU A 133 5.55 3.89 5.65
N THR A 134 6.59 4.70 5.54
CA THR A 134 8.01 4.26 5.58
C THR A 134 8.38 3.48 6.85
N ARG A 135 7.65 3.64 7.96
CA ARG A 135 7.91 2.89 9.21
C ARG A 135 7.15 1.57 9.31
N SER A 136 6.35 1.23 8.31
CA SER A 136 5.64 -0.03 8.28
C SER A 136 6.59 -1.21 8.09
N GLU A 137 6.20 -2.39 8.57
CA GLU A 137 7.01 -3.59 8.38
C GLU A 137 7.12 -3.99 6.91
N TYR A 138 6.08 -3.76 6.09
CA TYR A 138 6.15 -4.03 4.66
C TYR A 138 7.16 -3.10 3.96
N ALA A 139 7.21 -1.82 4.34
CA ALA A 139 8.18 -0.87 3.79
C ALA A 139 9.62 -1.28 4.14
N ARG A 140 9.87 -1.63 5.41
CA ARG A 140 11.18 -2.10 5.86
C ARG A 140 11.63 -3.36 5.10
N ARG A 141 10.73 -4.33 4.90
CA ARG A 141 11.05 -5.53 4.11
C ARG A 141 11.32 -5.19 2.64
N ALA A 142 10.59 -4.24 2.06
CA ALA A 142 10.79 -3.82 0.68
C ALA A 142 12.18 -3.19 0.48
N GLU A 143 12.59 -2.31 1.40
CA GLU A 143 13.94 -1.74 1.44
C GLU A 143 15.00 -2.83 1.58
N GLU A 144 14.78 -3.83 2.43
CA GLU A 144 15.70 -4.97 2.55
C GLU A 144 15.82 -5.77 1.25
N LEU A 145 14.71 -6.02 0.54
CA LEU A 145 14.72 -6.70 -0.76
C LEU A 145 15.56 -5.93 -1.78
N PHE A 146 15.37 -4.62 -1.83
CA PHE A 146 16.07 -3.72 -2.74
C PHE A 146 17.57 -3.64 -2.40
N ASN A 147 17.92 -3.37 -1.14
CA ASN A 147 19.31 -3.22 -0.68
C ASN A 147 20.12 -4.51 -0.80
N LYS A 148 19.47 -5.67 -0.72
CA LYS A 148 20.10 -6.98 -0.95
C LYS A 148 20.16 -7.35 -2.44
N GLU A 149 19.63 -6.51 -3.32
CA GLU A 149 19.54 -6.75 -4.77
C GLU A 149 18.89 -8.12 -5.07
N LYS A 150 17.91 -8.52 -4.25
CA LYS A 150 17.46 -9.91 -4.18
C LYS A 150 16.82 -10.40 -5.49
N TYR A 151 16.21 -9.48 -6.23
CA TYR A 151 15.46 -9.76 -7.44
C TYR A 151 15.96 -8.92 -8.60
N ILE A 152 16.20 -9.61 -9.72
CA ILE A 152 16.63 -9.02 -10.98
C ILE A 152 15.45 -9.18 -11.95
N GLY A 153 15.02 -8.06 -12.54
CA GLY A 153 14.02 -8.01 -13.59
C GLY A 153 14.51 -8.62 -14.89
N ASN A 154 13.58 -8.79 -15.84
CA ASN A 154 13.90 -9.45 -17.11
C ASN A 154 14.89 -8.66 -17.99
N ASP A 155 15.04 -7.36 -17.76
CA ASP A 155 16.02 -6.51 -18.45
C ASP A 155 17.43 -6.60 -17.82
N GLY A 156 17.63 -7.49 -16.85
CA GLY A 156 18.90 -7.70 -16.16
C GLY A 156 19.18 -6.67 -15.07
N LYS A 157 18.26 -5.74 -14.80
CA LYS A 157 18.41 -4.74 -13.73
C LYS A 157 17.73 -5.22 -12.45
N ILE A 158 18.19 -4.69 -11.33
CA ILE A 158 17.52 -4.86 -10.04
C ILE A 158 16.12 -4.25 -10.13
N ILE A 159 15.12 -4.92 -9.59
CA ILE A 159 13.75 -4.38 -9.55
C ILE A 159 13.73 -3.05 -8.79
N ALA A 160 12.88 -2.10 -9.20
CA ALA A 160 12.87 -0.78 -8.59
C ALA A 160 12.41 -0.85 -7.13
N LEU A 161 12.80 0.13 -6.31
CA LEU A 161 12.34 0.20 -4.92
C LEU A 161 10.80 0.32 -4.83
N VAL A 162 10.17 1.05 -5.76
CA VAL A 162 8.70 1.15 -5.87
C VAL A 162 8.07 -0.22 -6.12
N ASP A 163 8.69 -1.04 -6.98
CA ASP A 163 8.26 -2.41 -7.23
C ASP A 163 8.40 -3.30 -5.98
N CYS A 164 9.47 -3.12 -5.21
CA CYS A 164 9.63 -3.80 -3.91
C CYS A 164 8.50 -3.42 -2.94
N TYR A 165 8.09 -2.15 -2.89
CA TYR A 165 6.96 -1.72 -2.06
C TYR A 165 5.65 -2.34 -2.52
N LEU A 166 5.37 -2.34 -3.83
CA LEU A 166 4.20 -2.98 -4.41
C LEU A 166 4.14 -4.47 -4.07
N LEU A 167 5.26 -5.17 -4.22
CA LEU A 167 5.39 -6.58 -3.90
C LEU A 167 5.06 -6.84 -2.43
N GLU A 168 5.72 -6.14 -1.50
CA GLU A 168 5.53 -6.36 -0.06
C GLU A 168 4.14 -5.97 0.41
N TYR A 169 3.59 -4.89 -0.12
CA TYR A 169 2.22 -4.45 0.17
C TYR A 169 1.20 -5.48 -0.30
N ALA A 170 1.41 -6.06 -1.50
CA ALA A 170 0.55 -7.12 -2.02
C ALA A 170 0.54 -8.36 -1.13
N ILE A 171 1.70 -8.75 -0.58
CA ILE A 171 1.81 -9.90 0.32
C ILE A 171 1.18 -9.60 1.68
N GLU A 172 1.55 -8.48 2.31
CA GLU A 172 1.09 -8.10 3.66
C GLU A 172 -0.44 -8.00 3.71
N TYR A 173 -1.04 -7.32 2.73
CA TYR A 173 -2.48 -7.02 2.73
C TYR A 173 -3.31 -7.92 1.83
N SER A 174 -2.67 -8.98 1.31
CA SER A 174 -3.26 -9.97 0.41
C SER A 174 -3.93 -9.35 -0.82
N CYS A 175 -3.27 -8.35 -1.42
CA CYS A 175 -3.74 -7.70 -2.64
C CYS A 175 -3.35 -8.52 -3.88
N LYS A 176 -4.20 -8.44 -4.90
CA LYS A 176 -3.92 -8.93 -6.25
C LYS A 176 -3.13 -7.86 -7.01
N LEU A 177 -1.81 -8.05 -7.10
CA LEU A 177 -0.94 -7.14 -7.87
C LEU A 177 -1.25 -7.21 -9.37
N VAL A 178 -1.66 -6.08 -9.94
CA VAL A 178 -1.99 -5.90 -11.36
C VAL A 178 -0.79 -5.23 -12.02
N THR A 179 -0.03 -6.00 -12.79
CA THR A 179 1.17 -5.52 -13.49
C THR A 179 1.41 -6.32 -14.78
N ARG A 180 2.11 -5.70 -15.73
CA ARG A 180 2.70 -6.38 -16.90
C ARG A 180 4.16 -6.78 -16.71
N ASP A 181 4.80 -6.33 -15.64
CA ASP A 181 6.20 -6.65 -15.36
C ASP A 181 6.32 -8.11 -14.92
N GLU A 182 6.85 -8.94 -15.82
CA GLU A 182 7.06 -10.37 -15.55
C GLU A 182 8.13 -10.62 -14.47
N GLY A 183 9.11 -9.73 -14.34
CA GLY A 183 10.11 -9.76 -13.27
C GLY A 183 9.47 -9.55 -11.90
N LEU A 184 8.64 -8.52 -11.78
CA LEU A 184 7.87 -8.24 -10.55
C LEU A 184 6.89 -9.37 -10.21
N ILE A 185 6.20 -9.94 -11.21
CA ILE A 185 5.33 -11.11 -11.03
C ILE A 185 6.13 -12.29 -10.46
N ASN A 186 7.28 -12.59 -11.04
CA ASN A 186 8.12 -13.72 -10.63
C ASN A 186 8.70 -13.51 -9.23
N ALA A 187 9.16 -12.29 -8.92
CA ALA A 187 9.63 -11.91 -7.60
C ALA A 187 8.53 -12.11 -6.54
N THR A 188 7.32 -11.61 -6.81
CA THR A 188 6.17 -11.71 -5.89
C THR A 188 5.80 -13.17 -5.63
N LYS A 189 5.71 -13.99 -6.68
CA LYS A 189 5.46 -15.44 -6.53
C LYS A 189 6.53 -16.14 -5.71
N LYS A 190 7.79 -15.79 -5.91
CA LYS A 190 8.92 -16.39 -5.19
C LYS A 190 8.89 -16.00 -3.70
N GLU A 191 8.63 -14.74 -3.36
CA GLU A 191 8.47 -14.32 -1.96
C GLU A 191 7.32 -15.05 -1.26
N ILE A 192 6.16 -15.16 -1.91
CA ILE A 192 5.01 -15.86 -1.34
C ILE A 192 5.32 -17.32 -1.05
N ARG A 193 5.98 -18.02 -1.98
CA ARG A 193 6.42 -19.42 -1.79
C ARG A 193 7.40 -19.56 -0.63
N LEU A 194 8.37 -18.66 -0.52
CA LEU A 194 9.35 -18.68 0.57
C LEU A 194 8.71 -18.47 1.95
N ARG A 195 7.63 -17.68 2.04
CA ARG A 195 6.94 -17.38 3.29
C ARG A 195 5.87 -18.40 3.68
N SER A 196 5.23 -19.02 2.70
CA SER A 196 4.12 -19.96 2.92
C SER A 196 4.58 -21.41 3.11
N GLY A 197 5.89 -21.69 2.90
CA GLY A 197 6.40 -23.05 2.74
C GLY A 197 5.95 -23.68 1.41
N GLU A 198 6.57 -24.80 1.00
CA GLU A 198 6.28 -25.52 -0.25
C GLU A 198 4.91 -26.26 -0.27
N SER A 199 3.87 -25.72 0.39
CA SER A 199 2.53 -26.31 0.36
C SER A 199 1.64 -25.57 -0.64
N GLU A 200 1.13 -26.34 -1.59
CA GLU A 200 0.43 -25.92 -2.82
C GLU A 200 -1.02 -25.43 -2.56
N SER A 201 -1.23 -24.58 -1.55
CA SER A 201 -2.55 -24.03 -1.21
C SER A 201 -2.47 -22.55 -0.80
N THR A 202 -2.30 -21.68 -1.78
CA THR A 202 -2.39 -20.21 -1.61
C THR A 202 -3.46 -19.63 -2.53
N GLU A 203 -4.70 -20.10 -2.39
CA GLU A 203 -5.84 -19.58 -3.19
C GLU A 203 -6.22 -18.14 -2.81
N GLY A 204 -5.91 -17.69 -1.59
CA GLY A 204 -6.15 -16.30 -1.14
C GLY A 204 -5.15 -15.27 -1.72
N THR A 205 -3.86 -15.59 -1.69
CA THR A 205 -2.77 -14.62 -1.99
C THR A 205 -2.00 -15.03 -3.24
N SER A 206 -2.71 -15.18 -4.37
CA SER A 206 -2.05 -15.40 -5.67
C SER A 206 -1.86 -14.07 -6.42
N PRO A 207 -0.62 -13.61 -6.69
CA PRO A 207 -0.37 -12.54 -7.63
C PRO A 207 -0.75 -13.07 -9.01
N GLY A 208 -1.55 -12.31 -9.72
CA GLY A 208 -2.12 -12.75 -10.98
C GLY A 208 -1.82 -11.74 -12.05
N VAL A 209 -1.71 -12.27 -13.24
CA VAL A 209 -1.07 -11.59 -14.34
C VAL A 209 -2.17 -10.89 -15.13
N PHE A 210 -2.24 -9.56 -15.05
CA PHE A 210 -3.10 -8.81 -15.96
C PHE A 210 -2.32 -8.46 -17.22
N LYS A 211 -2.61 -9.20 -18.29
CA LYS A 211 -2.12 -8.90 -19.65
C LYS A 211 -3.28 -8.26 -20.43
N PRO A 212 -3.32 -6.93 -20.62
CA PRO A 212 -4.45 -6.23 -21.27
C PRO A 212 -4.66 -6.56 -22.76
N TRP A 213 -3.86 -7.47 -23.32
CA TRP A 213 -3.80 -7.82 -24.74
C TRP A 213 -4.16 -9.28 -25.03
N ARG A 214 -4.31 -10.13 -24.01
CA ARG A 214 -4.73 -11.54 -24.21
C ARG A 214 -6.23 -11.65 -23.93
N THR A 215 -7.00 -11.79 -25.01
CA THR A 215 -8.44 -12.11 -25.02
C THR A 215 -8.78 -13.41 -24.32
#